data_AF-A0A961J5E5-F1
#
_entry.id   AF-A0A961J5E5-F1
#
_cell.length_a   1.000
_cell.length_b   1.000
_cell.length_c   1.000
_cell.angle_alpha   90.00
_cell.angle_beta   90.00
_cell.angle_gamma   90.00
#
_symmetry.space_group_name_H-M   'P 1'
#
loop_
_entity.id
_entity.type
_entity.pdbx_description
1 polymer ?
#
loop_
_entity_poly.entity_id
_entity_poly.type
_entity_poly.pdbx_seq_one_letter_code
_entity_poly.pdbx_strand_id
1 'polypeptide(L)'
;MKSLILSAVFAATATAALAASHGMAPGVTAADQSVANGVVSADRVIAAENGWLVVHRTDAAMKPGPVVGYAPLRAGENIDVAAILNEEVKPGEMLMLMVHSEAGGMQTGAFEYTLGAKEDGPIRIDDKLVMATITVQ
;
A
#
# COMPACT_ATOMS: atom_id res chain seq x y z
N MET A 1 -40.14 -47.81 41.08
CA MET A 1 -38.86 -47.32 41.62
C MET A 1 -37.79 -47.51 40.54
N LYS A 2 -37.16 -46.40 40.10
CA LYS A 2 -35.91 -46.30 39.31
C LYS A 2 -35.89 -46.89 37.88
N SER A 3 -35.36 -46.27 36.83
CA SER A 3 -34.95 -44.91 36.48
C SER A 3 -34.73 -44.87 34.96
N LEU A 4 -34.83 -43.68 34.39
CA LEU A 4 -34.49 -43.27 33.02
C LEU A 4 -33.09 -43.72 32.55
N ILE A 5 -32.86 -43.75 31.22
CA ILE A 5 -32.00 -42.77 30.49
C ILE A 5 -31.95 -43.12 28.98
N LEU A 6 -32.33 -42.13 28.17
CA LEU A 6 -32.11 -42.03 26.71
C LEU A 6 -30.62 -41.83 26.41
N SER A 7 -30.12 -42.33 25.29
CA SER A 7 -28.87 -41.84 24.69
C SER A 7 -28.96 -41.87 23.17
N ALA A 8 -29.37 -40.74 22.58
CA ALA A 8 -29.19 -40.47 21.15
C ALA A 8 -27.88 -39.71 20.99
N VAL A 9 -26.88 -40.33 20.37
CA VAL A 9 -25.63 -39.66 19.99
C VAL A 9 -25.82 -39.07 18.60
N PHE A 10 -25.94 -37.75 18.54
CA PHE A 10 -25.94 -36.99 17.29
C PHE A 10 -24.50 -36.54 17.01
N ALA A 11 -23.80 -37.24 16.12
CA ALA A 11 -22.47 -36.84 15.68
C ALA A 11 -22.60 -35.74 14.61
N ALA A 12 -22.46 -34.48 15.02
CA ALA A 12 -22.35 -33.36 14.10
C ALA A 12 -20.91 -33.29 13.57
N THR A 13 -20.69 -33.67 12.30
CA THR A 13 -19.45 -33.39 11.59
C THR A 13 -19.42 -31.90 11.24
N ALA A 14 -18.60 -31.12 11.94
CA ALA A 14 -18.34 -29.73 11.59
C ALA A 14 -17.43 -29.67 10.37
N THR A 15 -17.99 -29.35 9.20
CA THR A 15 -17.23 -28.91 8.03
C THR A 15 -16.64 -27.54 8.36
N ALA A 16 -15.33 -27.46 8.55
CA ALA A 16 -14.63 -26.19 8.65
C ALA A 16 -14.71 -25.50 7.29
N ALA A 17 -15.60 -24.52 7.16
CA ALA A 17 -15.59 -23.60 6.04
C ALA A 17 -14.33 -22.72 6.15
N LEU A 18 -13.39 -22.89 5.21
CA LEU A 18 -12.31 -21.93 5.02
C LEU A 18 -12.95 -20.61 4.56
N ALA A 19 -13.10 -19.68 5.48
CA ALA A 19 -13.37 -18.29 5.14
C ALA A 19 -12.13 -17.75 4.43
N ALA A 20 -12.16 -17.71 3.09
CA ALA A 20 -11.27 -16.83 2.34
C ALA A 20 -11.55 -15.42 2.86
N SER A 21 -10.62 -14.88 3.64
CA SER A 21 -10.67 -13.51 4.12
C SER A 21 -10.87 -12.61 2.91
N HIS A 22 -11.99 -11.88 2.88
CA HIS A 22 -12.19 -10.75 1.97
C HIS A 22 -11.29 -9.59 2.41
N GLY A 23 -9.98 -9.85 2.52
CA GLY A 23 -8.98 -8.82 2.75
C GLY A 23 -8.73 -8.13 1.42
N MET A 24 -8.95 -6.81 1.37
CA MET A 24 -8.56 -6.00 0.22
C MET A 24 -7.04 -6.16 0.05
N ALA A 25 -6.61 -6.69 -1.10
CA ALA A 25 -5.18 -6.89 -1.36
C ALA A 25 -4.45 -5.53 -1.39
N PRO A 26 -3.23 -5.41 -0.83
CA PRO A 26 -2.46 -4.18 -0.92
C PRO A 26 -2.26 -3.73 -2.37
N GLY A 27 -2.38 -2.44 -2.62
CA GLY A 27 -2.38 -1.92 -3.99
C GLY A 27 -2.47 -0.40 -4.04
N VAL A 28 -2.05 0.16 -5.19
CA VAL A 28 -2.18 1.58 -5.52
C VAL A 28 -3.05 1.68 -6.77
N THR A 29 -4.03 2.57 -6.75
CA THR A 29 -4.83 2.97 -7.90
C THR A 29 -4.57 4.45 -8.13
N ALA A 30 -4.05 4.79 -9.30
CA ALA A 30 -3.78 6.16 -9.72
C ALA A 30 -3.87 6.23 -11.25
N ALA A 31 -4.20 7.41 -11.76
CA ALA A 31 -4.28 7.68 -13.18
C ALA A 31 -3.34 8.82 -13.58
N ASP A 32 -3.06 8.88 -14.89
CA ASP A 32 -2.39 10.01 -15.52
C ASP A 32 -3.12 11.31 -15.20
N GLN A 33 -2.36 12.32 -14.79
CA GLN A 33 -2.91 13.57 -14.27
C GLN A 33 -1.91 14.71 -14.47
N SER A 34 -2.41 15.94 -14.42
CA SER A 34 -1.52 17.10 -14.34
C SER A 34 -1.07 17.31 -12.90
N VAL A 35 0.21 17.68 -12.72
CA VAL A 35 0.81 18.00 -11.42
C VAL A 35 1.22 19.47 -11.33
N ALA A 36 0.66 20.33 -12.20
CA ALA A 36 0.99 21.76 -12.27
C ALA A 36 0.74 22.52 -10.95
N ASN A 37 -0.05 21.95 -10.04
CA ASN A 37 -0.31 22.44 -8.69
C ASN A 37 0.72 21.95 -7.65
N GLY A 38 1.76 21.22 -8.06
CA GLY A 38 2.79 20.66 -7.18
C GLY A 38 2.33 19.44 -6.38
N VAL A 39 1.26 18.76 -6.80
CA VAL A 39 0.69 17.60 -6.12
C VAL A 39 0.46 16.47 -7.11
N VAL A 40 0.74 15.24 -6.68
CA VAL A 40 0.30 14.03 -7.36
C VAL A 40 -0.61 13.23 -6.45
N SER A 41 -1.71 12.72 -6.98
CA SER A 41 -2.72 12.01 -6.21
C SER A 41 -2.84 10.53 -6.61
N ALA A 42 -3.04 9.66 -5.62
CA ALA A 42 -3.56 8.32 -5.84
C ALA A 42 -5.04 8.28 -5.41
N ASP A 43 -5.91 7.80 -6.30
CA ASP A 43 -7.35 7.64 -6.02
C ASP A 43 -7.57 6.73 -4.82
N ARG A 44 -6.78 5.66 -4.72
CA ARG A 44 -6.84 4.72 -3.62
C ARG A 44 -5.50 4.04 -3.35
N VAL A 45 -5.16 3.89 -2.08
CA VAL A 45 -4.04 3.08 -1.61
C VAL A 45 -4.52 2.13 -0.50
N ILE A 46 -4.31 0.84 -0.68
CA ILE A 46 -4.52 -0.17 0.36
C ILE A 46 -3.15 -0.56 0.91
N ALA A 47 -2.87 -0.13 2.14
CA ALA A 47 -1.60 -0.40 2.82
C ALA A 47 -1.78 -1.53 3.84
N ALA A 48 -0.80 -2.45 3.91
CA ALA A 48 -0.84 -3.54 4.90
C ALA A 48 -0.57 -3.05 6.33
N GLU A 49 0.14 -1.94 6.46
CA GLU A 49 0.55 -1.31 7.72
C GLU A 49 0.66 0.22 7.53
N ASN A 50 0.96 0.95 8.60
CA ASN A 50 1.25 2.38 8.48
C ASN A 50 2.54 2.59 7.69
N GLY A 51 2.57 3.66 6.91
CA GLY A 51 3.65 3.85 5.97
C GLY A 51 3.51 5.12 5.16
N TRP A 52 4.05 5.06 3.96
CA TRP A 52 4.19 6.21 3.08
C TRP A 52 3.82 5.85 1.66
N LEU A 53 3.09 6.74 1.00
CA LEU A 53 3.01 6.76 -0.45
C LEU A 53 4.20 7.58 -0.93
N VAL A 54 5.21 6.92 -1.49
CA VAL A 54 6.43 7.56 -1.97
C VAL A 54 6.36 7.71 -3.47
N VAL A 55 6.68 8.90 -3.95
CA VAL A 55 6.66 9.24 -5.37
C VAL A 55 8.09 9.23 -5.87
N HIS A 56 8.43 8.27 -6.72
CA HIS A 56 9.72 8.21 -7.41
C HIS A 56 9.57 8.74 -8.84
N ARG A 57 10.61 9.40 -9.37
CA ARG A 57 10.79 9.46 -10.83
C ARG A 57 11.02 8.06 -11.38
N THR A 58 10.50 7.79 -12.56
CA THR A 58 10.79 6.54 -13.27
C THR A 58 10.83 6.79 -14.78
N ASP A 59 11.11 5.74 -15.54
CA ASP A 59 11.20 5.76 -16.99
C ASP A 59 10.73 4.41 -17.57
N ALA A 60 10.98 4.20 -18.86
CA ALA A 60 10.61 2.96 -19.55
C ALA A 60 11.26 1.69 -18.96
N ALA A 61 12.32 1.80 -18.16
CA ALA A 61 12.91 0.67 -17.45
C ALA A 61 12.14 0.28 -16.18
N MET A 62 11.13 1.07 -15.78
CA MET A 62 10.23 0.81 -14.64
C MET A 62 11.00 0.57 -13.33
N LYS A 63 12.07 1.33 -13.12
CA LYS A 63 12.87 1.31 -11.90
C LYS A 63 12.59 2.56 -11.06
N PRO A 64 12.50 2.46 -9.72
CA PRO A 64 12.39 3.63 -8.87
C PRO A 64 13.68 4.45 -8.93
N GLY A 65 13.55 5.71 -9.34
CA GLY A 65 14.61 6.71 -9.32
C GLY A 65 14.57 7.56 -8.03
N PRO A 66 15.03 8.82 -8.09
CA PRO A 66 14.95 9.75 -6.96
C PRO A 66 13.51 9.96 -6.47
N VAL A 67 13.37 10.18 -5.16
CA VAL A 67 12.08 10.53 -4.53
C VAL A 67 11.78 12.01 -4.74
N VAL A 68 10.59 12.30 -5.24
CA VAL A 68 10.12 13.64 -5.59
C VAL A 68 8.88 14.08 -4.79
N GLY A 69 8.41 13.25 -3.88
CA GLY A 69 7.25 13.56 -3.03
C GLY A 69 6.86 12.36 -2.19
N TYR A 70 6.09 12.61 -1.13
CA TYR A 70 5.53 11.56 -0.30
C TYR A 70 4.28 12.02 0.44
N ALA A 71 3.48 11.06 0.92
CA ALA A 71 2.33 11.28 1.80
C ALA A 71 2.22 10.17 2.85
N PRO A 72 1.76 10.44 4.08
CA PRO A 72 1.52 9.41 5.07
C PRO A 72 0.35 8.51 4.69
N LEU A 73 0.46 7.22 5.01
CA LEU A 73 -0.57 6.20 4.86
C LEU A 73 -0.88 5.58 6.21
N ARG A 74 -2.17 5.30 6.45
CA ARG A 74 -2.60 4.42 7.53
C ARG A 74 -2.76 3.01 7.00
N ALA A 75 -2.60 2.02 7.88
CA ALA A 75 -2.97 0.65 7.57
C ALA A 75 -4.44 0.56 7.12
N GLY A 76 -4.70 -0.22 6.07
CA GLY A 76 -6.02 -0.34 5.44
C GLY A 76 -6.18 0.58 4.22
N GLU A 77 -7.42 0.98 3.96
CA GLU A 77 -7.80 1.79 2.80
C GLU A 77 -7.57 3.29 3.05
N ASN A 78 -6.88 3.94 2.11
CA ASN A 78 -6.66 5.37 2.04
C ASN A 78 -7.22 5.85 0.69
N ILE A 79 -8.04 6.90 0.71
CA ILE A 79 -8.71 7.47 -0.47
C ILE A 79 -8.17 8.88 -0.69
N ASP A 80 -8.05 9.30 -1.95
CA ASP A 80 -7.61 10.65 -2.35
C ASP A 80 -6.27 11.04 -1.70
N VAL A 81 -5.28 10.15 -1.79
CA VAL A 81 -3.97 10.37 -1.16
C VAL A 81 -3.17 11.35 -2.01
N ALA A 82 -3.01 12.56 -1.49
CA ALA A 82 -2.25 13.63 -2.13
C ALA A 82 -0.81 13.68 -1.61
N ALA A 83 0.17 13.40 -2.47
CA ALA A 83 1.58 13.57 -2.19
C ALA A 83 2.06 14.93 -2.73
N ILE A 84 2.65 15.73 -1.83
CA ILE A 84 3.22 17.02 -2.18
C ILE A 84 4.57 16.78 -2.84
N LEU A 85 4.76 17.35 -4.02
CA LEU A 85 6.02 17.28 -4.73
C LEU A 85 7.02 18.25 -4.12
N ASN A 86 8.24 17.78 -3.87
CA ASN A 86 9.33 18.58 -3.30
C ASN A 86 10.18 19.28 -4.38
N GLU A 87 9.95 18.94 -5.64
CA GLU A 87 10.63 19.51 -6.81
C GLU A 87 9.68 19.59 -8.01
N GLU A 88 10.08 20.33 -9.04
CA GLU A 88 9.31 20.47 -10.27
C GLU A 88 9.33 19.18 -11.10
N VAL A 89 8.15 18.76 -11.55
CA VAL A 89 7.93 17.63 -12.47
C VAL A 89 7.18 18.14 -13.69
N LYS A 90 7.68 17.82 -14.89
CA LYS A 90 7.17 18.34 -16.15
C LYS A 90 6.17 17.37 -16.81
N PRO A 91 5.27 17.89 -17.66
CA PRO A 91 4.46 17.06 -18.55
C PRO A 91 5.30 16.05 -19.34
N GLY A 92 4.79 14.82 -19.46
CA GLY A 92 5.45 13.69 -20.11
C GLY A 92 6.43 12.91 -19.24
N GLU A 93 6.78 13.40 -18.04
CA GLU A 93 7.55 12.62 -17.08
C GLU A 93 6.72 11.47 -16.49
N MET A 94 7.38 10.36 -16.17
CA MET A 94 6.74 9.21 -15.51
C MET A 94 7.05 9.20 -14.02
N LEU A 95 6.01 8.97 -13.22
CA LEU A 95 6.12 8.83 -11.77
C LEU A 95 5.70 7.44 -11.35
N MET A 96 6.37 6.91 -10.33
CA MET A 96 6.06 5.65 -9.67
C MET A 96 5.62 5.94 -8.25
N LEU A 97 4.34 5.67 -7.97
CA LEU A 97 3.73 5.82 -6.67
C LEU A 97 3.83 4.46 -5.97
N MET A 98 4.66 4.38 -4.94
CA MET A 98 5.04 3.13 -4.28
C MET A 98 4.71 3.17 -2.79
N VAL A 99 4.19 2.07 -2.26
CA VAL A 99 3.94 1.94 -0.82
C VAL A 99 5.24 1.56 -0.12
N HIS A 100 5.64 2.39 0.83
CA HIS A 100 6.74 2.15 1.75
C HIS A 100 6.17 1.92 3.14
N SER A 101 6.88 1.09 3.91
CA SER A 101 6.57 0.90 5.33
C SER A 101 7.10 2.09 6.14
N GLU A 102 6.50 2.37 7.29
CA GLU A 102 7.12 3.18 8.35
C GLU A 102 7.91 2.28 9.33
N ALA A 103 7.68 0.97 9.29
CA ALA A 103 8.39 0.04 10.13
C ALA A 103 9.89 0.01 9.76
N GLY A 104 10.74 0.19 10.77
CA GLY A 104 12.18 0.31 10.56
C GLY A 104 12.68 1.74 10.45
N GLY A 105 11.79 2.74 10.36
CA GLY A 105 12.12 4.13 10.63
C GLY A 105 12.62 4.32 12.06
N MET A 106 13.52 5.28 12.24
CA MET A 106 14.06 5.70 13.52
C MET A 106 13.08 6.61 14.29
N GLN A 107 12.19 7.30 13.57
CA GLN A 107 11.22 8.23 14.14
C GLN A 107 9.81 7.98 13.59
N THR A 108 8.87 7.65 14.49
CA THR A 108 7.44 7.56 14.13
C THR A 108 6.92 8.91 13.64
N GLY A 109 6.27 8.90 12.49
CA GLY A 109 5.66 10.06 11.84
C GLY A 109 6.63 10.90 11.02
N ALA A 110 7.89 10.49 10.88
CA ALA A 110 8.87 11.14 10.02
C ALA A 110 9.27 10.19 8.90
N PHE A 111 9.15 10.64 7.65
CA PHE A 111 9.60 9.87 6.50
C PHE A 111 11.12 9.93 6.40
N GLU A 112 11.77 8.78 6.53
CA GLU A 112 13.22 8.63 6.61
C GLU A 112 13.73 7.75 5.48
N TYR A 113 13.65 8.25 4.24
CA TYR A 113 14.15 7.52 3.07
C TYR A 113 15.42 8.12 2.49
N THR A 114 16.44 7.27 2.35
CA THR A 114 17.58 7.50 1.46
C THR A 114 17.63 6.38 0.43
N LEU A 115 18.12 6.65 -0.78
CA LEU A 115 18.25 5.64 -1.83
C LEU A 115 19.12 4.47 -1.33
N GLY A 116 18.49 3.31 -1.06
CA GLY A 116 19.17 2.13 -0.51
C GLY A 116 19.11 1.97 1.02
N ALA A 117 18.35 2.83 1.73
CA ALA A 117 18.06 2.68 3.16
C ALA A 117 17.35 1.36 3.47
N LYS A 118 17.58 0.84 4.68
CA LYS A 118 16.76 -0.23 5.25
C LYS A 118 15.50 0.33 5.89
N GLU A 119 15.60 1.56 6.34
CA GLU A 119 14.59 2.39 6.97
C GLU A 119 13.58 2.84 5.91
N ASP A 120 12.30 2.85 6.29
CA ASP A 120 11.15 3.17 5.43
C ASP A 120 11.19 2.54 4.03
N GLY A 121 11.56 1.25 3.98
CA GLY A 121 11.73 0.50 2.75
C GLY A 121 10.40 0.17 2.04
N PRO A 122 10.46 -0.17 0.74
CA PRO A 122 9.25 -0.49 -0.03
C PRO A 122 8.64 -1.83 0.41
N ILE A 123 7.31 -1.84 0.54
CA ILE A 123 6.55 -3.04 0.87
C ILE A 123 6.51 -3.99 -0.33
N ARG A 124 6.73 -5.27 -0.05
CA ARG A 124 6.61 -6.36 -1.03
C ARG A 124 5.57 -7.38 -0.57
N ILE A 125 4.68 -7.76 -1.49
CA ILE A 125 3.73 -8.86 -1.32
C ILE A 125 4.06 -9.89 -2.40
N ASP A 126 4.33 -11.13 -1.98
CA ASP A 126 4.80 -12.20 -2.88
C ASP A 126 5.99 -11.77 -3.75
N ASP A 127 6.98 -11.12 -3.12
CA ASP A 127 8.18 -10.52 -3.73
C ASP A 127 7.94 -9.39 -4.75
N LYS A 128 6.70 -8.91 -4.89
CA LYS A 128 6.34 -7.82 -5.81
C LYS A 128 6.12 -6.51 -5.07
N LEU A 129 6.61 -5.42 -5.66
CA LEU A 129 6.39 -4.06 -5.16
C LEU A 129 4.91 -3.69 -5.24
N VAL A 130 4.39 -3.04 -4.21
CA VAL A 130 3.05 -2.47 -4.19
C VAL A 130 3.13 -1.05 -4.75
N MET A 131 2.76 -0.87 -6.03
CA MET A 131 2.94 0.40 -6.73
C MET A 131 1.99 0.57 -7.92
N ALA A 132 1.89 1.81 -8.40
CA ALA A 132 1.32 2.18 -9.70
C ALA A 132 2.24 3.19 -10.38
N THR A 133 2.19 3.26 -11.71
CA THR A 133 2.90 4.28 -12.47
C THR A 133 1.91 5.18 -13.20
N ILE A 134 2.24 6.45 -13.30
CA ILE A 134 1.48 7.44 -14.05
C ILE A 134 2.40 8.20 -15.02
N THR A 135 1.82 8.78 -16.05
CA THR A 135 2.43 9.78 -16.92
C THR A 135 1.82 11.14 -16.59
N VAL A 136 2.68 12.13 -16.33
CA VAL A 136 2.26 13.51 -16.07
C VAL A 136 1.69 14.15 -17.34
N GLN A 137 0.55 14.81 -17.21
CA GLN A 137 -0.17 15.51 -18.29
C GLN A 137 0.08 17.02 -18.30
#